data_AF-A0A964AF87-F1
#
_entry.id   AF-A0A964AF87-F1
#
_cell.length_a   1.000
_cell.length_b   1.000
_cell.length_c   1.000
_cell.angle_alpha   90.00
_cell.angle_beta   90.00
_cell.angle_gamma   90.00
#
_symmetry.space_group_name_H-M   'P 1'
#
loop_
_entity.id
_entity.type
_entity.pdbx_description
1 polymer ?
#
loop_
_entity_poly.entity_id
_entity_poly.type
_entity_poly.pdbx_seq_one_letter_code
_entity_poly.pdbx_strand_id
1 'polypeptide(L)'
;MSVARMIPLLLIVGGLAVAVDPIIDLGKSALTSFELSEAADLMYMDWVTNCIPPPESDDELSYYLNENMRSRGGRDVGQDLWGEPYRIRYMDSDHRVLYSTGANRADEACMTDDEYAEHLAYIADNAPGDPEDTSMEPPPLGTDDICVDLHLPDCEAAYRLGR
;
A
#
# COMPACT_ATOMS: atom_id res chain seq x y z
N MET A 1 -50.29 -36.03 3.26
CA MET A 1 -50.26 -34.88 2.34
C MET A 1 -50.35 -33.63 3.22
N SER A 2 -49.44 -32.66 3.28
CA SER A 2 -48.34 -32.22 2.41
C SER A 2 -47.33 -31.48 3.31
N VAL A 3 -46.03 -31.77 3.24
CA VAL A 3 -44.98 -30.91 3.82
C VAL A 3 -44.63 -29.89 2.75
N ALA A 4 -45.09 -28.65 2.95
CA ALA A 4 -44.74 -27.54 2.07
C ALA A 4 -43.23 -27.29 2.19
N ARG A 5 -42.53 -27.49 1.06
CA ARG A 5 -41.13 -27.18 0.85
C ARG A 5 -40.93 -25.68 1.02
N MET A 6 -40.42 -25.29 2.18
CA MET A 6 -39.71 -24.03 2.32
C MET A 6 -38.27 -24.27 1.84
N ILE A 7 -37.75 -23.31 1.05
CA ILE A 7 -36.34 -23.07 0.74
C ILE A 7 -35.81 -23.88 -0.48
N PRO A 8 -35.36 -23.17 -1.54
CA PRO A 8 -33.96 -22.73 -1.55
C PRO A 8 -33.81 -21.27 -1.96
N LEU A 9 -33.73 -20.38 -0.98
CA LEU A 9 -33.11 -19.05 -1.12
C LEU A 9 -31.66 -19.04 -0.59
N LEU A 10 -31.06 -20.20 -0.36
CA LEU A 10 -29.72 -20.35 0.24
C LEU A 10 -28.59 -20.52 -0.78
N LEU A 11 -28.89 -20.66 -2.08
CA LEU A 11 -27.86 -20.92 -3.09
C LEU A 11 -27.24 -19.67 -3.73
N ILE A 12 -27.72 -18.47 -3.44
CA ILE A 12 -27.15 -17.22 -3.98
C ILE A 12 -26.09 -16.61 -3.05
N VAL A 13 -26.04 -17.02 -1.78
CA VAL A 13 -25.10 -16.46 -0.80
C VAL A 13 -23.69 -17.05 -0.93
N GLY A 14 -23.57 -18.31 -1.37
CA GLY A 14 -22.27 -18.99 -1.46
C GLY A 14 -21.35 -18.48 -2.58
N GLY A 15 -21.91 -18.00 -3.70
CA GLY A 15 -21.14 -17.48 -4.83
C GLY A 15 -20.73 -16.01 -4.69
N LEU A 16 -21.45 -15.22 -3.88
CA LEU A 16 -21.08 -13.82 -3.63
C LEU A 16 -19.96 -13.70 -2.61
N ALA A 17 -19.88 -14.57 -1.60
CA ALA A 17 -18.88 -14.43 -0.54
C ALA A 17 -17.43 -14.53 -1.05
N VAL A 18 -17.17 -15.35 -2.07
CA VAL A 18 -15.80 -15.58 -2.59
C VAL A 18 -15.32 -14.48 -3.55
N ALA A 19 -16.21 -13.61 -4.03
CA ALA A 19 -15.89 -12.52 -4.96
C ALA A 19 -15.92 -11.13 -4.32
N VAL A 20 -16.26 -11.03 -3.04
CA VAL A 20 -16.37 -9.74 -2.31
C VAL A 20 -14.99 -9.27 -1.84
N ASP A 21 -14.14 -10.17 -1.38
CA ASP A 21 -12.83 -9.82 -0.83
C ASP A 21 -11.94 -9.06 -1.83
N PRO A 22 -11.83 -9.48 -3.12
CA PRO A 22 -11.03 -8.72 -4.10
C PRO A 22 -11.59 -7.32 -4.41
N ILE A 23 -12.92 -7.12 -4.34
CA ILE A 23 -13.54 -5.82 -4.58
C ILE A 23 -13.31 -4.89 -3.39
N ILE A 24 -13.39 -5.43 -2.18
CA ILE A 24 -13.07 -4.69 -0.95
C ILE A 24 -11.60 -4.28 -0.97
N ASP A 25 -10.69 -5.18 -1.30
CA ASP A 25 -9.25 -4.90 -1.35
C ASP A 25 -8.91 -3.89 -2.44
N LEU A 26 -9.57 -3.91 -3.60
CA LEU A 26 -9.44 -2.86 -4.61
C LEU A 26 -9.87 -1.49 -4.07
N GLY A 27 -11.01 -1.44 -3.37
CA GLY A 27 -11.52 -0.20 -2.77
C GLY A 27 -10.59 0.34 -1.70
N LYS A 28 -10.04 -0.54 -0.86
CA LYS A 28 -9.03 -0.19 0.13
C LYS A 28 -7.75 0.30 -0.54
N SER A 29 -7.27 -0.39 -1.57
CA SER A 29 -6.06 -0.01 -2.27
C SER A 29 -6.14 1.39 -2.89
N ALA A 30 -7.27 1.70 -3.53
CA ALA A 30 -7.51 3.03 -4.10
C ALA A 30 -7.56 4.13 -3.03
N LEU A 31 -8.20 3.86 -1.89
CA LEU A 31 -8.26 4.82 -0.78
C LEU A 31 -6.90 5.01 -0.11
N THR A 32 -6.16 3.92 0.11
CA THR A 32 -4.80 3.97 0.65
C THR A 32 -3.85 4.72 -0.27
N SER A 33 -3.92 4.52 -1.59
CA SER A 33 -3.14 5.30 -2.56
C SER A 33 -3.45 6.81 -2.47
N PHE A 34 -4.72 7.16 -2.30
CA PHE A 34 -5.13 8.55 -2.11
C PHE A 34 -4.60 9.15 -0.81
N GLU A 35 -4.67 8.42 0.31
CA GLU A 35 -4.12 8.86 1.60
C GLU A 35 -2.59 9.03 1.56
N LEU A 36 -1.87 8.10 0.94
CA LEU A 36 -0.43 8.19 0.74
C LEU A 36 -0.05 9.39 -0.14
N SER A 37 -0.87 9.71 -1.15
CA SER A 37 -0.67 10.90 -1.99
C SER A 37 -0.89 12.20 -1.21
N GLU A 38 -1.95 12.26 -0.39
CA GLU A 38 -2.17 13.42 0.50
C GLU A 38 -1.03 13.58 1.51
N ALA A 39 -0.49 12.49 2.04
CA ALA A 39 0.66 12.48 2.93
C ALA A 39 1.94 12.99 2.23
N ALA A 40 2.22 12.52 1.01
CA ALA A 40 3.35 12.96 0.21
C ALA A 40 3.27 14.47 -0.09
N ASP A 41 2.10 14.95 -0.53
CA ASP A 41 1.87 16.37 -0.81
C ASP A 41 2.04 17.24 0.45
N LEU A 42 1.53 16.78 1.59
CA LEU A 42 1.69 17.47 2.86
C LEU A 42 3.18 17.59 3.25
N MET A 43 3.93 16.48 3.20
CA MET A 43 5.36 16.48 3.50
C MET A 43 6.15 17.36 2.53
N TYR A 44 5.81 17.30 1.23
CA TYR A 44 6.40 18.18 0.23
C TYR A 44 6.16 19.65 0.58
N MET A 45 4.93 20.02 0.92
CA MET A 45 4.58 21.39 1.27
C MET A 45 5.31 21.84 2.55
N ASP A 46 5.36 21.01 3.59
CA ASP A 46 6.10 21.31 4.82
C ASP A 46 7.59 21.49 4.58
N TRP A 47 8.16 20.65 3.70
CA TRP A 47 9.54 20.77 3.28
C TRP A 47 9.80 22.06 2.52
N VAL A 48 9.11 22.33 1.41
CA VAL A 48 9.40 23.49 0.55
C VAL A 48 9.05 24.84 1.19
N THR A 49 8.10 24.86 2.13
CA THR A 49 7.66 26.11 2.78
C THR A 49 8.37 26.38 4.10
N ASN A 50 8.67 25.34 4.90
CA ASN A 50 9.18 25.49 6.26
C ASN A 50 10.51 24.77 6.52
N CYS A 51 11.04 24.02 5.54
CA CYS A 51 12.20 23.14 5.72
C CYS A 51 12.03 22.15 6.88
N ILE A 52 10.80 21.67 7.10
CA ILE A 52 10.55 20.60 8.08
C ILE A 52 10.97 19.28 7.41
N PRO A 53 11.96 18.55 7.97
CA PRO A 53 12.40 17.29 7.41
C PRO A 53 11.30 16.22 7.47
N PRO A 54 11.24 15.29 6.51
CA PRO A 54 10.32 14.17 6.59
C PRO A 54 10.72 13.22 7.75
N PRO A 55 9.77 12.43 8.26
CA PRO A 55 10.01 11.42 9.29
C PRO A 55 11.08 10.39 8.91
N GLU A 56 11.94 9.98 9.86
CA GLU A 56 13.07 9.06 9.60
C GLU A 56 12.77 7.58 9.89
N SER A 57 11.58 7.29 10.42
CA SER A 57 11.16 5.92 10.75
C SER A 57 9.65 5.75 10.61
N ASP A 58 9.17 4.51 10.54
CA ASP A 58 7.74 4.18 10.43
C ASP A 58 6.94 4.67 11.66
N ASP A 59 7.56 4.68 12.85
CA ASP A 59 6.95 5.22 14.08
C ASP A 59 6.79 6.74 14.02
N GLU A 60 7.84 7.45 13.54
CA GLU A 60 7.78 8.90 13.35
C GLU A 60 6.80 9.27 12.23
N LEU A 61 6.73 8.46 11.17
CA LEU A 61 5.76 8.62 10.11
C LEU A 61 4.34 8.50 10.65
N SER A 62 4.04 7.43 11.40
CA SER A 62 2.74 7.23 12.02
C SER A 62 2.35 8.39 12.94
N TYR A 63 3.29 8.91 13.74
CA TYR A 63 3.06 10.08 14.58
C TYR A 63 2.80 11.34 13.75
N TYR A 64 3.63 11.61 12.74
CA TYR A 64 3.49 12.75 11.85
C TYR A 64 2.14 12.77 11.14
N LEU A 65 1.69 11.64 10.60
CA LEU A 65 0.40 11.53 9.92
C LEU A 65 -0.76 11.77 10.89
N ASN A 66 -0.69 11.23 12.11
CA ASN A 66 -1.73 11.44 13.12
C ASN A 66 -1.86 12.89 13.60
N GLU A 67 -0.76 13.63 13.67
CA GLU A 67 -0.77 15.05 14.06
C GLU A 67 -1.25 15.97 12.94
N ASN A 68 -0.96 15.63 11.67
CA ASN A 68 -1.13 16.56 10.55
C ASN A 68 -2.28 16.20 9.58
N MET A 69 -2.69 14.93 9.51
CA MET A 69 -3.81 14.50 8.68
C MET A 69 -5.10 14.35 9.50
N ARG A 70 -6.23 14.64 8.86
CA ARG A 70 -7.54 14.47 9.50
C ARG A 70 -8.01 13.03 9.33
N SER A 71 -8.33 12.36 10.45
CA SER A 71 -8.98 11.06 10.39
C SER A 71 -10.41 11.16 9.85
N ARG A 72 -10.70 10.37 8.81
CA ARG A 72 -12.07 10.14 8.35
C ARG A 72 -12.65 8.97 9.13
N GLY A 73 -13.78 9.20 9.82
CA GLY A 73 -14.46 8.14 10.57
C GLY A 73 -13.78 7.70 11.87
N GLY A 74 -12.84 8.48 12.42
CA GLY A 74 -12.18 8.19 13.70
C GLY A 74 -11.13 7.09 13.64
N ARG A 75 -10.68 6.72 12.43
CA ARG A 75 -9.58 5.77 12.21
C ARG A 75 -8.22 6.39 12.56
N ASP A 76 -7.25 5.55 12.89
CA ASP A 76 -5.83 5.93 12.95
C ASP A 76 -5.32 6.18 11.53
N VAL A 77 -4.83 7.39 11.24
CA VAL A 77 -4.32 7.76 9.90
C VAL A 77 -2.85 7.42 9.73
N GLY A 78 -2.15 7.03 10.80
CA GLY A 78 -0.81 6.46 10.73
C GLY A 78 -0.79 5.03 10.19
N GLN A 79 -1.96 4.40 10.05
CA GLN A 79 -2.10 3.03 9.56
C GLN A 79 -2.86 2.99 8.24
N ASP A 80 -2.65 1.94 7.47
CA ASP A 80 -3.40 1.62 6.25
C ASP A 80 -4.77 0.98 6.56
N LEU A 81 -5.52 0.64 5.51
CA LEU A 81 -6.87 0.08 5.65
C LEU A 81 -6.89 -1.42 6.02
N TRP A 82 -5.72 -2.03 6.21
CA TRP A 82 -5.53 -3.38 6.76
C TRP A 82 -4.98 -3.36 8.19
N GLY A 83 -4.71 -2.16 8.74
CA GLY A 83 -4.28 -1.94 10.12
C GLY A 83 -2.77 -2.04 10.31
N GLU A 84 -2.00 -1.99 9.24
CA GLU A 84 -0.54 -1.97 9.29
C GLU A 84 -0.04 -0.51 9.20
N PRO A 85 1.08 -0.17 9.85
CA PRO A 85 1.64 1.17 9.76
C PRO A 85 2.09 1.46 8.32
N TYR A 86 1.88 2.71 7.88
CA TYR A 86 2.54 3.20 6.68
C TYR A 86 4.05 3.22 6.89
N ARG A 87 4.79 3.10 5.78
CA ARG A 87 6.25 2.99 5.81
C ARG A 87 6.91 3.97 4.87
N ILE A 88 8.15 4.32 5.17
CA ILE A 88 8.98 5.18 4.33
C ILE A 88 10.29 4.48 3.96
N ARG A 89 10.61 4.48 2.67
CA ARG A 89 11.89 4.01 2.14
C ARG A 89 12.68 5.18 1.57
N TYR A 90 13.97 5.23 1.90
CA TYR A 90 14.90 6.21 1.36
C TYR A 90 15.61 5.59 0.16
N MET A 91 15.34 6.12 -1.03
CA MET A 91 15.96 5.65 -2.27
C MET A 91 17.30 6.35 -2.47
N ASP A 92 17.29 7.67 -2.38
CA ASP A 92 18.49 8.51 -2.45
C ASP A 92 18.34 9.80 -1.60
N SER A 93 19.13 10.84 -1.90
CA SER A 93 19.16 12.09 -1.13
C SER A 93 17.85 12.88 -1.17
N ASP A 94 17.13 12.83 -2.28
CA ASP A 94 15.96 13.64 -2.56
C ASP A 94 14.72 12.79 -2.87
N HIS A 95 14.88 11.52 -3.22
CA HIS A 95 13.81 10.59 -3.52
C HIS A 95 13.55 9.61 -2.36
N ARG A 96 12.29 9.55 -1.95
CA ARG A 96 11.75 8.62 -0.97
C ARG A 96 10.48 7.99 -1.52
N VAL A 97 10.13 6.82 -1.01
CA VAL A 97 8.87 6.14 -1.33
C VAL A 97 8.09 5.95 -0.04
N LEU A 98 6.86 6.47 -0.03
CA LEU A 98 5.87 6.17 1.00
C LEU A 98 5.05 4.97 0.54
N TYR A 99 4.84 3.99 1.41
CA TYR A 99 4.11 2.78 1.02
C TYR A 99 3.29 2.13 2.12
N SER A 100 2.32 1.31 1.69
CA SER A 100 1.58 0.35 2.50
C SER A 100 1.86 -1.05 1.97
N THR A 101 1.91 -2.05 2.84
CA THR A 101 2.08 -3.46 2.49
C THR A 101 0.77 -4.15 2.09
N GLY A 102 -0.31 -3.38 1.94
CA GLY A 102 -1.57 -3.86 1.39
C GLY A 102 -2.18 -5.06 2.11
N ALA A 103 -2.92 -5.86 1.33
CA ALA A 103 -3.62 -7.04 1.84
C ALA A 103 -2.67 -8.22 2.15
N ASN A 104 -1.58 -8.35 1.39
CA ASN A 104 -0.65 -9.47 1.52
C ASN A 104 0.24 -9.33 2.77
N ARG A 105 0.45 -8.11 3.29
CA ARG A 105 1.33 -7.77 4.42
C ARG A 105 2.76 -8.28 4.25
N ALA A 106 3.08 -8.71 3.04
CA ALA A 106 4.38 -9.21 2.68
C ALA A 106 5.19 -7.96 2.35
N ASP A 107 6.33 -7.78 3.00
CA ASP A 107 7.23 -6.68 2.72
C ASP A 107 7.99 -6.97 1.42
N GLU A 108 7.25 -7.03 0.31
CA GLU A 108 7.73 -7.22 -1.07
C GLU A 108 8.02 -5.87 -1.74
N ALA A 109 8.31 -4.90 -0.87
CA ALA A 109 8.12 -3.47 -1.01
C ALA A 109 8.58 -2.86 -2.32
N CYS A 110 7.67 -2.14 -2.97
CA CYS A 110 7.89 -0.97 -3.84
C CYS A 110 9.30 -0.90 -4.43
N MET A 111 9.66 -1.97 -5.13
CA MET A 111 11.00 -2.21 -5.63
C MET A 111 11.24 -1.28 -6.80
N THR A 112 12.49 -0.85 -7.00
CA THR A 112 12.88 -0.31 -8.30
C THR A 112 12.67 -1.37 -9.40
N ASP A 113 12.54 -0.96 -10.67
CA ASP A 113 12.42 -1.88 -11.80
C ASP A 113 13.55 -2.94 -11.82
N ASP A 114 14.77 -2.52 -11.42
CA ASP A 114 15.94 -3.38 -11.34
C ASP A 114 15.85 -4.39 -10.18
N GLU A 115 15.43 -3.95 -8.99
CA GLU A 115 15.21 -4.83 -7.82
C GLU A 115 14.07 -5.82 -8.06
N TYR A 116 13.02 -5.39 -8.77
CA TYR A 116 11.92 -6.26 -9.16
C TYR A 116 12.37 -7.34 -10.15
N ALA A 117 13.21 -6.97 -11.13
CA ALA A 117 13.81 -7.93 -12.05
C ALA A 117 14.72 -8.94 -11.34
N GLU A 118 15.51 -8.50 -10.35
CA GLU A 118 16.34 -9.37 -9.52
C GLU A 118 15.50 -10.30 -8.62
N HIS A 119 14.39 -9.81 -8.08
CA HIS A 119 13.45 -10.59 -7.28
C HIS A 119 12.77 -11.68 -8.12
N LEU A 120 12.31 -11.36 -9.33
CA LEU A 120 11.76 -12.32 -10.27
C LEU A 120 12.79 -13.40 -10.66
N ALA A 121 14.06 -13.02 -10.84
CA ALA A 121 15.13 -13.98 -11.11
C ALA A 121 15.39 -14.90 -9.92
N TYR A 122 15.39 -14.37 -8.69
CA TYR A 122 15.51 -15.17 -7.46
C TYR A 122 14.37 -16.18 -7.31
N ILE A 123 13.12 -15.77 -7.56
CA ILE A 123 11.97 -16.69 -7.53
C ILE A 123 12.14 -17.76 -8.61
N ALA A 124 12.52 -17.39 -9.83
CA ALA A 124 12.72 -18.34 -10.92
C ALA A 124 13.82 -19.37 -10.62
N ASP A 125 14.91 -18.95 -9.98
CA ASP A 125 16.06 -19.79 -9.65
C ASP A 125 15.83 -20.68 -8.40
N ASN A 126 14.91 -20.28 -7.51
CA ASN A 126 14.66 -20.97 -6.24
C ASN A 126 13.27 -21.60 -6.13
N ALA A 127 12.45 -21.51 -7.19
CA ALA A 127 11.17 -22.21 -7.25
C ALA A 127 11.42 -23.73 -7.14
N PRO A 128 10.84 -24.43 -6.15
CA PRO A 128 10.98 -25.87 -6.04
C PRO A 128 10.25 -26.53 -7.21
N GLY A 129 11.00 -26.97 -8.22
CA GLY A 129 10.43 -27.53 -9.43
C GLY A 129 9.87 -28.94 -9.25
N ASP A 130 8.58 -29.11 -9.52
CA ASP A 130 8.07 -30.25 -10.31
C ASP A 130 7.50 -29.67 -11.63
N PRO A 131 8.14 -29.91 -12.79
CA PRO A 131 7.75 -29.31 -14.06
C PRO A 131 6.39 -29.78 -14.62
N GLU A 132 5.70 -30.71 -13.97
CA GLU A 132 4.33 -31.13 -14.35
C GLU A 132 3.23 -30.63 -13.39
N ASP A 133 3.60 -29.95 -12.28
CA ASP A 133 2.62 -29.42 -11.34
C ASP A 133 2.10 -28.04 -11.78
N THR A 134 1.08 -28.03 -12.64
CA THR A 134 0.34 -26.82 -13.00
C THR A 134 -0.61 -26.34 -11.89
N SER A 135 -0.54 -26.90 -10.68
CA SER A 135 -1.38 -26.50 -9.54
C SER A 135 -0.74 -25.47 -8.62
N MET A 136 0.52 -25.08 -8.87
CA MET A 136 1.01 -23.82 -8.31
C MET A 136 0.24 -22.69 -8.98
N GLU A 137 -0.80 -22.21 -8.31
CA GLU A 137 -1.34 -20.89 -8.57
C GLU A 137 -0.12 -19.95 -8.61
N PRO A 138 0.08 -19.19 -9.70
CA PRO A 138 1.11 -18.17 -9.69
C PRO A 138 0.90 -17.33 -8.43
N PRO A 139 1.96 -16.95 -7.70
CA PRO A 139 1.81 -15.99 -6.62
C PRO A 139 0.95 -14.84 -7.16
N PRO A 140 -0.07 -14.39 -6.41
CA PRO A 140 -1.04 -13.43 -6.91
C PRO A 140 -0.28 -12.30 -7.60
N LEU A 141 -0.67 -12.03 -8.85
CA LEU A 141 0.01 -11.04 -9.69
C LEU A 141 -0.19 -9.66 -9.09
N GLY A 142 0.80 -9.23 -8.32
CA GLY A 142 0.92 -7.89 -7.77
C GLY A 142 1.77 -7.92 -6.50
N THR A 143 2.81 -7.10 -6.44
CA THR A 143 3.19 -6.52 -5.15
C THR A 143 1.94 -5.75 -4.72
N ASP A 144 1.11 -6.30 -3.83
CA ASP A 144 -0.10 -5.59 -3.33
C ASP A 144 0.27 -4.31 -2.55
N ASP A 145 1.57 -4.05 -2.43
CA ASP A 145 2.13 -2.80 -1.96
C ASP A 145 1.64 -1.62 -2.80
N ILE A 146 1.27 -0.57 -2.10
CA ILE A 146 0.78 0.66 -2.70
C ILE A 146 1.86 1.71 -2.48
N CYS A 147 2.46 2.19 -3.56
CA CYS A 147 3.65 3.03 -3.55
C CYS A 147 3.32 4.45 -4.01
N VAL A 148 3.84 5.45 -3.31
CA VAL A 148 3.79 6.85 -3.73
C VAL A 148 5.18 7.47 -3.60
N ASP A 149 5.66 8.02 -4.71
CA ASP A 149 6.94 8.73 -4.76
C ASP A 149 6.85 10.08 -4.06
N LEU A 150 7.87 10.37 -3.24
CA LEU A 150 8.08 11.66 -2.59
C LEU A 150 9.46 12.19 -3.02
N HIS A 151 9.45 13.17 -3.90
CA HIS A 151 10.66 13.90 -4.32
C HIS A 151 10.75 15.23 -3.58
N LEU A 152 11.75 15.36 -2.71
CA LEU A 152 12.01 16.58 -1.94
C LEU A 152 13.25 17.29 -2.50
N PRO A 153 13.09 18.40 -3.25
CA PRO A 153 14.22 19.15 -3.80
C PRO A 153 15.08 19.78 -2.68
N ASP A 154 16.24 20.35 -2.99
CA ASP A 154 17.00 21.12 -2.00
C ASP A 154 16.12 22.21 -1.35
N CYS A 155 16.06 22.25 -0.02
CA CYS A 155 15.10 23.12 0.67
C CYS A 155 15.37 24.60 0.42
N GLU A 156 16.64 25.02 0.41
CA GLU A 156 16.98 26.42 0.18
C GLU A 156 16.59 26.86 -1.24
N ALA A 157 16.79 25.98 -2.23
CA ALA A 157 16.35 26.23 -3.60
C ALA A 157 14.82 26.31 -3.70
N ALA A 158 14.10 25.38 -3.06
CA ALA A 158 12.63 25.32 -3.10
C ALA A 158 11.97 26.52 -2.41
N TYR A 159 12.46 26.90 -1.23
CA TYR A 159 11.97 28.05 -0.46
C TYR A 159 12.09 29.36 -1.26
N ARG A 160 13.14 29.50 -2.07
CA ARG A 160 13.37 30.69 -2.92
C ARG A 160 12.40 30.78 -4.10
N LEU A 161 11.89 29.65 -4.61
CA LEU A 161 10.93 29.61 -5.71
C LEU A 161 9.49 29.91 -5.26
N GLY A 162 9.19 29.69 -3.98
CA GLY A 162 7.88 29.97 -3.38
C GLY A 162 7.64 31.44 -2.96
N ARG A 163 8.60 32.34 -3.20
CA ARG A 163 8.51 33.79 -2.94
C ARG A 163 8.54 34.59 -4.22
#